data_AF-A0A392QZ80-F1
#
_entry.id   AF-A0A392QZ80-F1
#
_cell.length_a   1.000
_cell.length_b   1.000
_cell.length_c   1.000
_cell.angle_alpha   90.00
_cell.angle_beta   90.00
_cell.angle_gamma   90.00
#
_symmetry.space_group_name_H-M   'P 1'
#
loop_
_entity.id
_entity.type
_entity.pdbx_description
1 polymer ?
#
loop_
_entity_poly.entity_id
_entity_poly.type
_entity_poly.pdbx_seq_one_letter_code
_entity_poly.pdbx_strand_id
1 'polypeptide(L)' 'FSVSVIPDKLVFSKKNEKLSYKLRIEGRRMTQENEVAFGYLTWQDEKHVVRSPIVVTNIKFVDDNIK' A
#
# COMPACT_ATOMS: atom_id res chain seq x y z
N PHE A 1 -4.23 5.70 11.06
CA PHE A 1 -4.77 4.94 9.92
C PHE A 1 -5.23 3.59 10.42
N SER A 2 -6.33 3.07 9.89
CA SER A 2 -6.69 1.65 9.93
C SER A 2 -6.25 1.04 8.60
N VAL A 3 -5.55 -0.08 8.64
CA VAL A 3 -5.03 -0.76 7.46
C VAL A 3 -5.47 -2.22 7.54
N SER A 4 -6.09 -2.72 6.48
CA SER A 4 -6.53 -4.12 6.41
C SER A 4 -6.24 -4.69 5.03
N VAL A 5 -5.99 -6.00 4.99
CA VAL A 5 -5.71 -6.74 3.76
C VAL A 5 -6.57 -8.01 3.74
N ILE A 6 -7.18 -8.31 2.58
CA ILE A 6 -8.02 -9.50 2.41
C ILE A 6 -7.67 -10.19 1.08
N PRO A 7 -7.34 -11.50 1.09
CA PRO A 7 -7.08 -12.30 2.29
C PRO A 7 -5.81 -11.81 3.03
N ASP A 8 -5.65 -12.19 4.30
CA ASP A 8 -4.48 -11.89 5.12
C ASP A 8 -3.35 -12.92 4.97
N LYS A 9 -3.62 -14.03 4.28
CA LYS A 9 -2.65 -15.06 3.90
C LYS A 9 -2.85 -15.47 2.44
N LEU A 10 -1.74 -15.59 1.71
CA LEU A 10 -1.69 -16.10 0.35
C LEU A 10 -0.98 -17.46 0.37
N VAL A 11 -1.66 -18.52 -0.10
CA VAL A 11 -1.12 -19.88 -0.13
C VAL A 11 -0.91 -20.30 -1.58
N PHE A 12 0.35 -20.38 -2.00
CA PHE A 12 0.73 -20.82 -3.34
C PHE A 12 0.88 -22.34 -3.35
N SER A 13 0.12 -23.00 -4.20
CA SER A 13 0.08 -24.46 -4.36
C SER A 13 1.01 -24.97 -5.46
N LYS A 14 1.35 -24.12 -6.44
CA LYS A 14 2.19 -24.48 -7.59
C LYS A 14 3.05 -23.31 -8.07
N LYS A 15 4.14 -23.64 -8.76
CA LYS A 15 5.02 -22.66 -9.40
C LYS A 15 4.23 -21.83 -10.43
N ASN A 16 4.49 -20.52 -10.45
CA ASN A 16 3.85 -19.53 -11.33
C ASN A 16 2.35 -19.28 -11.06
N GLU A 17 1.80 -19.76 -9.95
CA GLU A 17 0.46 -19.36 -9.52
C GLU A 17 0.41 -17.85 -9.20
N LYS A 18 -0.67 -17.20 -9.63
CA LYS A 18 -0.94 -15.79 -9.34
C LYS A 18 -2.14 -15.70 -8.43
N LEU A 19 -1.96 -15.05 -7.30
CA LEU A 19 -3.01 -14.73 -6.34
C LEU A 19 -3.15 -13.22 -6.24
N SER A 20 -4.35 -12.76 -5.88
CA SER A 20 -4.66 -11.34 -5.71
C SER A 20 -5.11 -11.07 -4.28
N TYR A 21 -4.89 -9.85 -3.82
CA TYR A 21 -5.36 -9.37 -2.53
C TYR A 21 -5.93 -7.95 -2.68
N LYS A 22 -6.72 -7.52 -1.70
CA LYS A 22 -7.24 -6.16 -1.60
C LYS A 22 -6.69 -5.50 -0.34
N LEU A 23 -6.04 -4.35 -0.50
CA LEU A 23 -5.59 -3.49 0.58
C LEU A 23 -6.62 -2.37 0.78
N ARG A 24 -7.06 -2.17 2.02
CA ARG A 24 -7.92 -1.05 2.42
C ARG A 24 -7.19 -0.21 3.46
N ILE A 25 -7.10 1.09 3.18
CA ILE A 25 -6.51 2.09 4.06
C ILE A 25 -7.60 3.09 4.41
N GLU A 26 -7.82 3.29 5.70
CA GLU A 26 -8.76 4.27 6.21
C GLU A 26 -8.03 5.21 7.16
N GLY A 27 -8.36 6.48 7.10
CA GLY A 27 -7.71 7.48 7.93
C GLY A 27 -8.53 8.75 7.95
N ARG A 28 -8.23 9.61 8.91
CA ARG A 28 -8.73 10.98 8.86
C ARG A 28 -8.16 11.64 7.61
N ARG A 29 -8.95 12.53 7.00
CA ARG A 29 -8.48 13.36 5.89
C ARG A 29 -7.29 14.17 6.39
N MET A 30 -6.19 14.12 5.66
CA MET A 30 -5.04 14.99 5.90
C MET A 30 -5.42 16.43 5.60
N THR A 31 -5.25 17.32 6.59
CA THR A 31 -5.71 18.72 6.51
C THR A 31 -4.55 19.70 6.39
N GLN A 32 -3.34 19.31 6.80
CA GLN A 32 -2.16 20.17 6.68
C GLN A 32 -1.61 20.09 5.25
N GLU A 33 -1.26 21.21 4.64
CA GLU A 33 -0.71 21.21 3.29
C GLU A 33 0.59 20.39 3.22
N ASN A 34 0.73 19.55 2.19
CA ASN A 34 1.87 18.67 1.98
C ASN A 34 2.11 17.67 3.12
N GLU A 35 1.05 17.25 3.81
CA GLU A 35 1.11 16.18 4.78
C GLU A 35 1.39 14.84 4.07
N VAL A 36 2.33 14.07 4.62
CA VAL A 36 2.74 12.78 4.08
C VAL A 36 2.81 11.76 5.20
N ALA A 37 2.20 10.61 4.98
CA ALA A 37 2.35 9.43 5.82
C ALA A 37 2.95 8.29 5.00
N PHE A 38 3.90 7.58 5.61
CA PHE A 38 4.60 6.46 5.01
C PHE A 38 4.28 5.17 5.75
N GLY A 39 4.22 4.07 4.99
CA GLY A 39 4.02 2.74 5.52
C GLY A 39 4.43 1.68 4.51
N TYR A 40 4.14 0.43 4.83
CA TYR A 40 4.40 -0.70 3.94
C TYR A 40 3.51 -1.88 4.28
N LEU A 41 3.20 -2.69 3.26
CA LEU A 41 2.69 -4.04 3.41
C LEU A 41 3.84 -5.00 3.16
N THR A 42 4.02 -5.98 4.04
CA THR A 42 5.01 -7.05 3.86
C THR A 42 4.30 -8.39 3.82
N TRP A 43 4.54 -9.15 2.75
CA TRP A 43 4.29 -10.59 2.71
C TRP A 43 5.57 -11.31 3.09
N GLN A 44 5.53 -12.18 4.09
CA GLN A 44 6.70 -12.95 4.50
C GLN A 44 6.36 -14.44 4.67
N ASP A 45 7.30 -15.29 4.29
CA ASP A 45 7.39 -16.69 4.71
C ASP A 45 8.73 -16.90 5.43
N GLU A 46 9.15 -18.15 5.65
CA GLU A 46 10.42 -18.47 6.33
C GLU A 46 11.68 -17.98 5.58
N LYS A 47 11.59 -17.77 4.26
CA LYS A 47 12.75 -17.49 3.39
C LYS A 47 12.63 -16.17 2.63
N HIS A 48 11.42 -15.75 2.26
CA HIS A 48 11.15 -14.65 1.37
C HIS A 48 10.42 -13.52 2.10
N VAL A 49 10.80 -12.29 1.77
CA VAL A 49 10.17 -11.07 2.26
C VAL A 49 9.86 -10.18 1.06
N VAL A 50 8.58 -9.96 0.79
CA VAL A 50 8.09 -9.10 -0.29
C VAL A 50 7.46 -7.87 0.33
N ARG A 51 8.15 -6.73 0.22
CA ARG A 51 7.71 -5.45 0.80
C ARG A 51 7.20 -4.51 -0.28
N SER A 52 6.00 -3.97 -0.08
CA SER A 52 5.37 -2.95 -0.92
C SER A 52 5.26 -1.64 -0.12
N PRO A 53 5.99 -0.56 -0.50
CA PRO A 53 5.89 0.73 0.16
C PRO A 53 4.55 1.41 -0.17
N ILE A 54 4.01 2.15 0.80
CA ILE A 54 2.74 2.85 0.70
C ILE A 54 2.97 4.30 1.13
N VAL A 55 2.50 5.24 0.31
CA VAL A 55 2.49 6.68 0.61
C VAL A 55 1.05 7.15 0.58
N VAL A 56 0.62 7.81 1.66
CA VAL A 56 -0.63 8.57 1.70
C VAL A 56 -0.25 10.03 1.80
N THR A 57 -0.79 10.87 0.93
CA THR A 57 -0.50 12.30 0.94
C THR A 57 -1.67 13.11 0.43
N ASN A 58 -1.75 14.37 0.87
CA ASN A 58 -2.61 15.38 0.28
C ASN A 58 -1.83 16.40 -0.57
N ILE A 59 -0.59 16.10 -0.95
CA ILE A 59 0.15 16.86 -1.95
C ILE A 59 -0.74 17.02 -3.19
N LYS A 60 -0.95 18.26 -3.59
CA LYS A 60 -1.52 18.56 -4.89
C LYS A 60 -0.42 18.36 -5.91
N PHE A 61 -0.57 17.38 -6.78
CA PHE A 61 0.25 17.33 -7.98
C PHE A 61 -0.18 18.52 -8.84
N VAL A 62 0.62 19.59 -8.81
CA VAL A 62 0.50 20.65 -9.80
C VAL A 62 1.12 20.08 -11.07
N ASP A 63 0.33 19.93 -12.13
CA ASP A 63 0.89 19.62 -13.44
C ASP A 63 1.73 20.82 -13.88
N ASP A 64 3.06 20.72 -13.76
CA ASP A 64 4.04 21.72 -14.19
C ASP A 64 4.02 21.98 -15.72
N ASN A 65 3.09 21.37 -16.46
CA ASN A 65 2.93 21.48 -17.91
C ASN A 65 1.82 22.46 -18.35
N ILE A 66 1.23 23.22 -17.42
CA ILE A 66 0.34 24.34 -17.78
C ILE A 66 1.04 25.64 -17.39
N LYS A 67 1.85 26.16 -18.30
CA LYS A 67 2.19 27.59 -18.38
C LYS A 67 1.44 28.23 -19.53
#